data_AF-A0A8M1M400-F1
#
_entry.id   AF-A0A8M1M400-F1
#
_cell.length_a   1.000
_cell.length_b   1.000
_cell.length_c   1.000
_cell.angle_alpha   90.00
_cell.angle_beta   90.00
_cell.angle_gamma   90.00
#
_symmetry.space_group_name_H-M   'P 1'
#
loop_
_entity.id
_entity.type
_entity.pdbx_description
1 polymer ?
#
loop_
_entity_poly.entity_id
_entity_poly.type
_entity_poly.pdbx_seq_one_letter_code
_entity_poly.pdbx_strand_id
1 'polypeptide(L)'
;WSKVNVDEVGGEALGRLLVVYPWTQRFFDSFGDLSSPNAIMSNPKVKAHGKKVLNSFSDGLKNLDNLKGTFAKLSELHCDQLHVDPENFK
;
A
#
# COMPACT_ATOMS: atom_id res chain seq x y z
N TRP A 1 8.27 1.34 -15.52
CA TRP A 1 7.73 0.12 -14.89
C TRP A 1 8.57 -1.13 -15.14
N SER A 2 9.06 -1.38 -16.35
CA SER A 2 9.82 -2.61 -16.70
C SER A 2 11.11 -2.88 -15.91
N LYS A 3 11.66 -1.88 -15.21
CA LYS A 3 12.85 -2.01 -14.35
C LYS A 3 12.53 -1.97 -12.85
N VAL A 4 11.25 -1.84 -12.49
CA VAL A 4 10.83 -1.73 -11.09
C VAL A 4 10.87 -3.11 -10.44
N ASN A 5 11.63 -3.24 -9.35
CA ASN A 5 11.56 -4.41 -8.49
C ASN A 5 10.38 -4.25 -7.52
N VAL A 6 9.25 -4.88 -7.84
CA VAL A 6 7.99 -4.73 -7.10
C VAL A 6 8.14 -5.13 -5.62
N ASP A 7 8.96 -6.14 -5.33
CA ASP A 7 9.09 -6.69 -3.98
C ASP A 7 9.84 -5.72 -3.07
N GLU A 8 10.93 -5.15 -3.59
CA GLU A 8 11.77 -4.18 -2.90
C GLU A 8 11.07 -2.83 -2.80
N VAL A 9 10.65 -2.26 -3.94
CA VAL A 9 10.04 -0.93 -4.01
C VAL A 9 8.69 -0.90 -3.29
N GLY A 10 7.90 -1.98 -3.39
CA GLY A 10 6.62 -2.07 -2.69
C GLY A 10 6.79 -2.08 -1.17
N GLY A 11 7.72 -2.89 -0.67
CA GLY A 11 8.04 -2.93 0.76
C GLY A 11 8.57 -1.60 1.27
N GLU A 12 9.47 -0.95 0.52
CA GLU A 12 9.99 0.37 0.89
C GLU A 12 8.91 1.46 0.88
N ALA A 13 8.04 1.48 -0.13
CA ALA A 13 6.99 2.48 -0.25
C ALA A 13 6.02 2.41 0.94
N LEU A 14 5.52 1.20 1.27
CA LEU A 14 4.63 1.04 2.41
C LEU A 14 5.36 1.27 3.74
N GLY A 15 6.61 0.82 3.86
CA GLY A 15 7.41 1.08 5.05
C GLY A 15 7.59 2.58 5.31
N ARG A 16 7.91 3.35 4.26
CA ARG A 16 8.04 4.82 4.34
C ARG A 16 6.72 5.50 4.69
N LEU A 17 5.58 5.04 4.14
CA LEU A 17 4.25 5.55 4.52
C LEU A 17 4.05 5.44 6.04
N LEU A 18 4.27 4.24 6.59
CA LEU A 18 4.05 3.99 8.02
C LEU A 18 5.04 4.73 8.94
N VAL A 19 6.24 5.05 8.46
CA VAL A 19 7.25 5.81 9.21
C VAL A 19 7.01 7.31 9.15
N VAL A 20 6.77 7.85 7.95
CA VAL A 20 6.64 9.31 7.72
C VAL A 20 5.26 9.81 8.15
N TYR A 21 4.24 8.96 8.06
CA TYR A 21 2.86 9.28 8.41
C TYR A 21 2.31 8.28 9.44
N PRO A 22 2.77 8.32 10.71
CA PRO A 22 2.48 7.27 11.69
C PRO A 22 0.99 7.01 11.97
N TRP A 23 0.12 8.00 11.74
CA TRP A 23 -1.33 7.81 11.87
C TRP A 23 -1.90 6.75 10.93
N THR A 24 -1.23 6.43 9.82
CA THR A 24 -1.67 5.39 8.90
C THR A 24 -1.47 3.99 9.47
N GLN A 25 -0.67 3.82 10.52
CA GLN A 25 -0.45 2.52 11.17
C GLN A 25 -1.75 1.91 11.73
N ARG A 26 -2.74 2.74 12.10
CA ARG A 26 -4.07 2.30 12.58
C ARG A 26 -4.82 1.38 11.61
N PHE A 27 -4.48 1.41 10.32
CA PHE A 27 -5.10 0.55 9.31
C PHE A 27 -4.44 -0.84 9.24
N PHE A 28 -3.37 -1.07 10.00
CA PHE A 28 -2.49 -2.23 9.91
C PHE A 28 -2.28 -2.91 11.27
N ASP A 29 -3.22 -2.81 12.21
CA ASP A 29 -3.11 -3.40 13.56
C ASP A 29 -2.77 -4.91 13.55
N SER A 30 -3.24 -5.63 12.52
CA SER A 30 -2.95 -7.07 12.34
C SER A 30 -1.51 -7.38 11.92
N PHE A 31 -0.67 -6.36 11.65
CA PHE A 31 0.69 -6.54 11.14
C PHE A 31 1.71 -6.78 12.23
N GLY A 32 1.32 -6.69 13.50
CA GLY A 32 2.19 -6.92 14.65
C GLY A 32 2.99 -5.67 15.01
N ASP A 33 4.27 -5.84 15.33
CA ASP A 33 5.11 -4.73 15.78
C ASP A 33 5.40 -3.73 14.64
N LEU A 34 4.91 -2.50 14.84
CA LEU A 34 5.13 -1.31 14.01
C LEU A 34 5.69 -0.14 14.84
N SER A 35 6.21 -0.42 16.06
CA SER A 35 6.55 0.61 17.06
C SER A 35 7.76 1.49 16.71
N SER A 36 8.60 1.07 15.75
CA SER A 36 9.79 1.79 15.35
C SER A 36 10.06 1.66 13.85
N PRO A 37 10.84 2.58 13.25
CA PRO A 37 11.22 2.46 11.84
C PRO A 37 11.87 1.13 11.49
N ASN A 38 12.74 0.59 12.36
CA ASN A 38 13.38 -0.70 12.13
C ASN A 38 12.36 -1.86 12.19
N ALA A 39 11.41 -1.82 13.13
CA ALA A 39 10.34 -2.81 13.20
C ALA A 39 9.49 -2.77 11.92
N ILE A 40 9.07 -1.59 11.48
CA ILE A 40 8.28 -1.38 10.26
C ILE A 40 9.04 -1.89 9.02
N MET A 41 10.28 -1.45 8.82
CA MET A 41 11.04 -1.73 7.59
C MET A 41 11.50 -3.19 7.49
N SER A 42 11.59 -3.90 8.62
CA SER A 42 11.88 -5.33 8.65
C SER A 42 10.64 -6.22 8.67
N ASN A 43 9.45 -5.66 8.89
CA ASN A 43 8.21 -6.42 9.07
C ASN A 43 7.80 -7.17 7.78
N PRO A 44 7.68 -8.52 7.81
CA PRO A 44 7.37 -9.32 6.63
C PRO A 44 5.95 -9.04 6.08
N LYS A 45 4.98 -8.70 6.93
CA LYS A 45 3.62 -8.36 6.50
C LYS A 45 3.57 -7.00 5.79
N VAL A 46 4.36 -6.02 6.26
CA VAL A 46 4.55 -4.74 5.56
C VAL A 46 5.13 -4.98 4.17
N LYS A 47 6.21 -5.77 4.06
CA LYS A 47 6.82 -6.08 2.75
C LYS A 47 5.84 -6.79 1.81
N ALA A 48 5.13 -7.80 2.31
CA ALA A 48 4.15 -8.54 1.52
C ALA A 48 2.98 -7.66 1.05
N HIS A 49 2.47 -6.79 1.92
CA HIS A 49 1.39 -5.87 1.56
C HIS A 49 1.85 -4.78 0.59
N GLY A 50 3.05 -4.23 0.79
CA GLY A 50 3.66 -3.26 -0.11
C GLY A 50 3.82 -3.80 -1.54
N LYS A 51 4.27 -5.06 -1.68
CA LYS A 51 4.27 -5.78 -2.95
C LYS A 51 2.88 -5.86 -3.59
N LYS A 52 1.85 -6.19 -2.80
CA LYS A 52 0.45 -6.26 -3.29
C LYS A 52 -0.03 -4.90 -3.80
N VAL A 53 0.30 -3.81 -3.09
CA VAL A 53 -0.03 -2.44 -3.52
C VAL A 53 0.63 -2.13 -4.86
N LEU A 54 1.95 -2.31 -5.01
CA LEU A 54 2.65 -2.03 -6.28
C LEU A 54 2.19 -2.93 -7.44
N ASN A 55 1.81 -4.19 -7.18
CA ASN A 55 1.16 -5.01 -8.19
C ASN A 55 -0.16 -4.40 -8.69
N SER A 56 -0.96 -3.81 -7.79
CA SER A 56 -2.18 -3.11 -8.18
C SER A 56 -1.90 -1.92 -9.11
N PHE A 57 -0.81 -1.18 -8.88
CA PHE A 57 -0.33 -0.15 -9.82
C PHE A 57 0.07 -0.75 -11.18
N SER A 58 0.69 -1.94 -11.21
CA SER A 58 0.98 -2.64 -12.47
C SER A 58 -0.29 -2.90 -13.28
N ASP A 59 -1.38 -3.27 -12.61
CA ASP A 59 -2.65 -3.56 -13.26
C ASP A 59 -3.31 -2.27 -13.78
N GLY A 60 -3.19 -1.15 -13.06
CA GLY A 60 -3.56 0.17 -13.58
C GLY A 60 -2.76 0.54 -14.83
N LEU A 61 -1.44 0.32 -14.84
CA LEU A 61 -0.59 0.59 -16.00
C LEU A 61 -0.92 -0.26 -17.23
N LYS A 62 -1.50 -1.44 -17.04
CA LYS A 62 -1.98 -2.29 -18.15
C LYS A 62 -3.34 -1.83 -18.70
N ASN A 63 -4.08 -1.00 -17.95
CA ASN A 63 -5.44 -0.56 -18.26
C ASN A 63 -5.55 0.97 -18.14
N LEU A 64 -4.58 1.70 -18.71
CA LEU A 64 -4.47 3.16 -18.58
C LEU A 64 -5.69 3.92 -19.12
N ASP A 65 -6.39 3.35 -20.07
CA ASP A 65 -7.63 3.87 -20.66
C ASP A 65 -8.87 3.64 -19.77
N ASN A 66 -8.79 2.75 -18.78
CA ASN A 66 -9.92 2.40 -17.91
C ASN A 66 -9.55 2.27 -16.42
N LEU A 67 -8.74 3.19 -15.88
CA LEU A 67 -8.34 3.17 -14.47
C LEU A 67 -9.54 3.16 -13.51
N LYS A 68 -10.60 3.91 -13.82
CA LYS A 68 -11.82 3.97 -13.00
C LYS A 68 -12.49 2.61 -12.88
N GLY A 69 -12.63 1.87 -13.99
CA GLY A 69 -13.17 0.52 -13.97
C GLY A 69 -12.24 -0.47 -13.26
N THR A 70 -10.94 -0.39 -13.54
CA THR A 70 -9.92 -1.27 -12.94
C THR A 70 -9.88 -1.17 -11.41
N PHE A 71 -9.98 0.05 -10.87
CA PHE A 71 -9.91 0.28 -9.42
C PHE A 71 -11.25 0.37 -8.70
N ALA A 72 -12.40 0.21 -9.38
CA ALA A 72 -13.72 0.39 -8.75
C ALA A 72 -13.91 -0.45 -7.48
N LYS A 73 -13.60 -1.75 -7.53
CA LYS A 73 -13.69 -2.65 -6.36
C LYS A 73 -12.70 -2.28 -5.26
N LEU A 74 -11.51 -1.80 -5.64
CA LEU A 74 -10.49 -1.39 -4.68
C LEU A 74 -10.90 -0.08 -3.99
N SER A 75 -11.53 0.83 -4.72
CA SER A 75 -12.13 2.06 -4.21
C SER A 75 -13.23 1.75 -3.18
N GLU A 76 -14.16 0.86 -3.51
CA GLU A 76 -15.23 0.42 -2.61
C GLU A 76 -14.66 -0.19 -1.32
N LEU A 77 -13.67 -1.08 -1.44
CA LEU A 77 -12.98 -1.66 -0.28
C LEU A 77 -12.39 -0.58 0.64
N HIS A 78 -11.63 0.36 0.08
CA HIS A 78 -10.96 1.36 0.91
C HIS A 78 -11.90 2.40 1.50
N CYS A 79 -12.99 2.73 0.79
CA CYS A 79 -14.00 3.67 1.25
C CYS A 79 -14.94 3.03 2.28
N ASP A 80 -15.62 1.96 1.90
CA ASP A 80 -16.81 1.47 2.62
C ASP A 80 -16.47 0.44 3.71
N GLN A 81 -15.34 -0.27 3.57
CA GLN A 81 -14.92 -1.28 4.54
C GLN A 81 -13.79 -0.77 5.43
N LEU A 82 -12.76 -0.20 4.81
CA LEU A 82 -11.56 0.24 5.53
C LEU A 82 -11.65 1.69 6.03
N HIS A 83 -12.61 2.48 5.53
CA HIS A 83 -12.83 3.87 5.91
C HIS A 83 -11.54 4.72 5.88
N VAL A 84 -10.74 4.51 4.82
CA VAL A 84 -9.49 5.25 4.61
C VAL A 84 -9.84 6.61 4.03
N ASP A 85 -9.39 7.67 4.71
CA ASP A 85 -9.52 9.04 4.21
C ASP A 85 -8.77 9.17 2.87
N PRO A 86 -9.41 9.65 1.79
CA PRO A 86 -8.80 9.80 0.48
C PRO A 86 -7.49 10.60 0.45
N GLU A 87 -7.26 11.49 1.42
CA GLU A 87 -5.99 12.24 1.51
C GLU A 87 -4.79 11.31 1.72
N ASN A 88 -4.99 10.10 2.29
CA ASN A 88 -3.91 9.12 2.45
C ASN A 88 -3.48 8.43 1.14
N PHE A 89 -4.17 8.68 0.01
CA PHE A 89 -3.76 8.16 -1.30
C PHE A 89 -2.82 9.09 -2.07
N LYS A 90 -2.68 10.34 -1.62
CA LYS A 90 -1.90 11.39 -2.30
C LYS A 90 -0.43 11.33 -1.92
#